data_AF-A0A5B7J0V6-F1
#
_entry.id   AF-A0A5B7J0V6-F1
#
_cell.length_a   1.000
_cell.length_b   1.000
_cell.length_c   1.000
_cell.angle_alpha   90.00
_cell.angle_beta   90.00
_cell.angle_gamma   90.00
#
_symmetry.space_group_name_H-M   'P 1'
#
loop_
_entity.id
_entity.type
_entity.pdbx_description
1 polymer ?
#
loop_
_entity_poly.entity_id
_entity_poly.type
_entity_poly.pdbx_seq_one_letter_code
_entity_poly.pdbx_strand_id
1 'polypeptide(L)'
;MLLCALQSCHGILDISLASVERLHRHNIYPIVLLLKFRHHKQIREVCESHHPPAERISQKEAKEMFELAAKMEQEYKHVISGECRAAAASPHSLTLTRLC
;
A
#
# COMPACT_ATOMS: atom_id res chain seq x y z
N MET A 1 11.33 -12.40 -10.89
CA MET A 1 10.28 -13.40 -11.13
C MET A 1 10.83 -14.81 -11.37
N LEU A 2 11.86 -15.03 -12.19
CA LEU A 2 12.37 -16.39 -12.47
C LEU A 2 12.89 -17.16 -11.22
N LEU A 3 13.41 -16.47 -10.20
CA LEU A 3 13.96 -17.15 -9.01
C LEU A 3 12.89 -17.67 -8.01
N CYS A 4 11.70 -17.04 -7.95
CA CYS A 4 10.63 -17.39 -7.00
C CYS A 4 9.74 -18.54 -7.49
N ALA A 5 9.89 -19.03 -8.72
CA ALA A 5 9.09 -20.16 -9.20
C ALA A 5 9.56 -21.51 -8.65
N LEU A 6 10.80 -21.59 -8.13
CA LEU A 6 11.41 -22.82 -7.63
C LEU A 6 11.12 -23.10 -6.14
N GLN A 7 10.65 -22.10 -5.41
CA GLN A 7 10.25 -22.19 -4.01
C GLN A 7 8.86 -21.60 -3.91
N SER A 8 7.92 -22.26 -3.24
CA SER A 8 6.53 -21.81 -3.07
C SER A 8 6.43 -20.52 -2.25
N CYS A 9 6.94 -19.43 -2.80
CA CYS A 9 7.16 -18.14 -2.16
C CYS A 9 6.52 -17.04 -3.01
N HIS A 10 5.77 -16.15 -2.37
CA HIS A 10 5.27 -14.95 -3.03
C HIS A 10 6.33 -13.86 -2.98
N GLY A 11 6.81 -13.45 -4.15
CA GLY A 11 7.67 -12.27 -4.28
C GLY A 11 6.85 -11.00 -4.13
N ILE A 12 7.47 -9.96 -3.58
CA ILE A 12 6.76 -8.72 -3.29
C ILE A 12 7.31 -7.60 -4.15
N LEU A 13 6.39 -6.81 -4.70
CA LEU A 13 6.66 -5.92 -5.81
C LEU A 13 6.36 -4.49 -5.39
N ASP A 14 7.42 -3.69 -5.26
CA ASP A 14 7.31 -2.26 -5.02
C ASP A 14 7.23 -1.52 -6.36
N ILE A 15 6.00 -1.25 -6.81
CA ILE A 15 5.69 -0.59 -8.08
C ILE A 15 4.45 0.30 -7.92
N SER A 16 4.27 1.24 -8.83
CA SER A 16 3.01 2.01 -8.93
C SER A 16 1.84 1.15 -9.41
N LEU A 17 0.61 1.47 -8.99
CA LEU A 17 -0.62 0.80 -9.47
C LEU A 17 -0.78 0.89 -10.99
N ALA A 18 -0.40 2.00 -11.61
CA ALA A 18 -0.36 2.15 -13.07
C ALA A 18 0.54 1.09 -13.76
N SER A 19 1.53 0.56 -13.05
CA SER A 19 2.40 -0.50 -13.57
C SER A 19 1.74 -1.88 -13.57
N VAL A 20 0.71 -2.09 -12.75
CA VAL A 20 -0.05 -3.35 -12.71
C VAL A 20 -0.76 -3.59 -14.05
N GLU A 21 -1.34 -2.57 -14.66
CA GLU A 21 -1.96 -2.72 -15.98
C GLU A 21 -0.96 -3.15 -17.06
N ARG A 22 0.28 -2.68 -16.95
CA ARG A 22 1.36 -3.10 -17.86
C ARG A 22 1.70 -4.58 -17.63
N LEU A 23 1.71 -5.05 -16.38
CA LEU A 23 1.92 -6.46 -16.05
C LEU A 23 0.79 -7.35 -16.59
N HIS A 24 -0.46 -6.91 -16.53
CA HIS A 24 -1.59 -7.64 -17.11
C HIS A 24 -1.43 -7.85 -18.62
N ARG A 25 -0.91 -6.86 -19.35
CA ARG A 25 -0.61 -7.00 -20.80
C ARG A 25 0.50 -8.01 -21.09
N HIS A 26 1.34 -8.32 -20.11
CA HIS A 26 2.39 -9.34 -20.19
C HIS A 26 1.98 -10.68 -19.56
N ASN A 27 0.68 -10.90 -19.30
CA ASN A 27 0.12 -12.11 -18.68
C ASN A 27 0.67 -12.38 -17.27
N ILE A 28 1.03 -11.32 -16.53
CA ILE A 28 1.46 -11.40 -15.13
C ILE A 28 0.38 -10.74 -14.29
N TYR A 29 -0.23 -11.50 -13.39
CA TYR A 29 -1.35 -11.06 -12.54
C TYR A 29 -0.93 -11.08 -11.07
N PRO A 30 -0.33 -9.99 -10.56
CA PRO A 30 0.03 -9.91 -9.15
C PRO A 30 -1.23 -9.81 -8.27
N ILE A 31 -1.13 -10.26 -7.01
CA ILE A 31 -2.16 -10.02 -6.00
C ILE A 31 -2.01 -8.58 -5.51
N VAL A 32 -3.00 -7.73 -5.76
CA VAL A 32 -2.97 -6.31 -5.39
C VAL A 32 -3.83 -6.10 -4.15
N LEU A 33 -3.18 -5.75 -3.03
CA LEU A 33 -3.86 -5.46 -1.76
C LEU A 33 -3.83 -3.96 -1.49
N LEU A 34 -5.01 -3.36 -1.30
CA LEU A 34 -5.13 -1.96 -0.90
C LEU A 34 -5.23 -1.86 0.62
N LEU A 35 -4.37 -1.04 1.22
CA LEU A 35 -4.46 -0.65 2.63
C LEU A 35 -5.29 0.63 2.76
N LYS A 36 -6.48 0.51 3.37
CA LYS A 36 -7.41 1.62 3.51
C LYS A 36 -7.37 2.23 4.90
N PHE A 37 -7.11 3.54 4.94
CA PHE A 37 -7.19 4.34 6.17
C PHE A 37 -8.62 4.83 6.40
N ARG A 38 -9.01 4.94 7.67
CA ARG A 38 -10.34 5.43 8.04
C ARG A 38 -10.43 6.95 8.01
N HIS A 39 -9.36 7.63 8.44
CA HIS A 39 -9.27 9.08 8.56
C HIS A 39 -7.82 9.54 8.37
N HIS A 40 -7.61 10.79 7.92
CA HIS A 40 -6.28 11.39 7.76
C HIS A 40 -5.43 11.41 9.06
N LYS A 41 -6.07 11.41 10.23
CA LYS A 41 -5.38 11.32 11.53
C LYS A 41 -4.60 10.01 11.67
N GLN A 42 -5.16 8.92 11.14
CA GLN A 42 -4.53 7.62 11.15
C GLN A 42 -3.27 7.58 10.27
N ILE A 43 -3.28 8.28 9.13
CA ILE A 43 -2.09 8.43 8.28
C ILE A 43 -0.99 9.12 9.08
N ARG A 44 -1.33 10.20 9.79
CA ARG A 44 -0.38 10.93 10.62
C ARG A 44 0.16 10.08 11.78
N GLU A 45 -0.69 9.36 12.50
CA GLU A 45 -0.27 8.46 13.60
C GLU A 45 0.70 7.39 13.11
N VAL A 46 0.40 6.76 11.97
CA VAL A 46 1.28 5.77 11.33
C VAL A 46 2.59 6.41 10.90
N CYS A 47 2.54 7.55 10.21
CA CYS A 47 3.74 8.22 9.72
C CYS A 47 4.64 8.68 10.89
N GLU A 48 4.07 9.26 11.95
CA GLU A 48 4.80 9.69 13.15
C GLU A 48 5.36 8.51 13.96
N SER A 49 4.73 7.34 13.92
CA SER A 49 5.23 6.12 14.58
C SER A 49 6.44 5.49 13.87
N HIS A 50 6.64 5.77 12.58
CA HIS A 50 7.64 5.08 11.75
C HIS A 50 8.81 5.96 11.32
N HIS A 51 8.70 7.28 11.45
CA HIS A 51 9.72 8.22 10.97
C HIS A 51 10.34 9.04 12.11
N PRO A 52 11.60 9.49 11.97
CA PRO A 52 12.21 10.41 12.91
C PRO A 52 11.37 11.68 13.10
N PRO A 53 11.48 12.39 14.23
CA PRO A 53 10.71 13.61 14.49
C PRO A 53 10.85 14.71 13.42
N ALA A 54 11.90 14.68 12.61
CA ALA A 54 12.15 15.60 11.50
C ALA A 54 11.26 15.34 10.25
N GLU A 55 10.67 14.15 10.13
CA GLU A 55 9.85 13.72 8.99
C GLU A 55 8.35 13.66 9.34
N ARG A 56 7.96 14.32 10.44
CA ARG A 56 6.56 14.41 10.83
C ARG A 56 5.77 15.17 9.78
N ILE A 57 4.78 14.48 9.21
CA ILE A 57 3.86 15.11 8.26
C ILE A 57 2.92 16.09 8.96
N SER A 58 2.68 17.23 8.33
CA SER A 58 1.72 18.21 8.80
C SER A 58 0.28 17.71 8.66
N GLN A 59 -0.65 18.37 9.35
CA GLN A 59 -2.08 18.07 9.21
C GLN A 59 -2.58 18.29 7.77
N LYS A 60 -2.02 19.27 7.06
CA LYS A 60 -2.36 19.57 5.66
C LYS A 60 -1.93 18.41 4.75
N GLU A 61 -0.67 17.98 4.86
CA GLU A 61 -0.13 16.87 4.07
C GLU A 61 -0.88 15.57 4.35
N ALA A 62 -1.18 15.25 5.60
CA ALA A 62 -1.95 14.05 5.94
C ALA A 62 -3.35 14.05 5.30
N LYS A 63 -3.98 15.22 5.16
CA LYS A 63 -5.28 15.37 4.49
C LYS A 63 -5.15 15.20 2.98
N GLU A 64 -4.15 15.83 2.37
CA GLU A 64 -3.86 15.68 0.94
C GLU A 64 -3.52 14.22 0.58
N MET A 65 -2.75 13.52 1.41
CA MET A 65 -2.45 12.10 1.27
C MET A 65 -3.71 11.23 1.35
N PHE A 66 -4.64 11.55 2.27
CA PHE A 66 -5.90 10.82 2.40
C PHE A 66 -6.81 11.00 1.17
N GLU A 67 -6.92 12.24 0.67
CA GLU A 67 -7.70 12.55 -0.53
C GLU A 67 -7.09 11.91 -1.79
N LEU A 68 -5.76 11.93 -1.91
CA LEU A 68 -5.05 11.26 -3.00
C LEU A 68 -5.25 9.74 -2.95
N ALA A 69 -5.14 9.13 -1.77
CA ALA A 69 -5.38 7.69 -1.59
C ALA A 69 -6.82 7.31 -1.97
N ALA A 70 -7.82 8.11 -1.57
CA ALA A 70 -9.22 7.87 -1.93
C ALA A 70 -9.46 8.00 -3.45
N LYS A 71 -8.80 8.96 -4.11
CA LYS A 71 -8.84 9.08 -5.57
C LYS A 71 -8.23 7.87 -6.26
N MET A 72 -7.07 7.41 -5.80
CA MET A 72 -6.39 6.22 -6.34
C MET A 72 -7.21 4.95 -6.13
N GLU A 73 -7.87 4.78 -4.98
CA GLU A 73 -8.78 3.67 -4.73
C GLU A 73 -9.89 3.62 -5.80
N GLN A 74 -10.50 4.77 -6.10
CA GLN A 74 -11.57 4.84 -7.10
C GLN A 74 -11.07 4.57 -8.52
N GLU A 75 -9.89 5.10 -8.87
CA GLU A 75 -9.29 4.99 -10.20
C GLU A 75 -8.82 3.55 -10.51
N TYR A 76 -8.23 2.86 -9.52
CA TYR A 76 -7.62 1.53 -9.69
C TYR A 76 -8.48 0.40 -9.13
N LYS A 77 -9.77 0.64 -8.87
CA LYS A 77 -10.66 -0.37 -8.27
C LYS A 77 -10.73 -1.68 -9.06
N HIS A 78 -10.56 -1.63 -10.38
CA HIS A 78 -10.59 -2.80 -11.27
C HIS A 78 -9.35 -3.70 -11.15
N VAL A 79 -8.22 -3.19 -10.65
CA VAL A 79 -7.00 -3.98 -10.46
C VAL A 79 -6.82 -4.46 -9.02
N ILE A 80 -7.59 -3.93 -8.07
CA ILE A 80 -7.50 -4.31 -6.65
C ILE A 80 -8.11 -5.69 -6.44
N SER A 81 -7.31 -6.61 -5.91
CA SER A 81 -7.74 -7.98 -5.58
C SER A 81 -8.41 -8.06 -4.21
N GLY A 82 -8.05 -7.18 -3.28
CA GLY A 82 -8.62 -7.13 -1.94
C GLY A 82 -8.30 -5.83 -1.19
N GLU A 83 -9.16 -5.49 -0.24
CA GLU A 83 -9.00 -4.32 0.63
C GLU A 83 -8.81 -4.77 2.08
N CYS A 84 -7.75 -4.30 2.72
CA CYS A 84 -7.53 -4.47 4.15
C CYS A 84 -7.72 -3.12 4.85
N ARG A 85 -8.65 -3.07 5.82
CA ARG A 85 -8.81 -1.91 6.69
C ARG A 85 -7.65 -1.89 7.68
N ALA A 86 -6.93 -0.77 7.75
CA ALA A 86 -5.99 -0.53 8.83
C ALA A 86 -6.82 -0.37 10.13
N ALA A 87 -7.07 -1.44 10.86
CA ALA A 87 -7.66 -1.40 12.19
C ALA A 87 -6.62 -1.96 13.16
N ALA A 88 -5.88 -1.07 13.81
CA ALA A 88 -4.96 -1.41 14.90
C ALA A 88 -3.90 -2.50 14.58
N ALA A 89 -3.10 -2.31 13.53
CA ALA A 89 -1.86 -3.07 13.41
C ALA A 89 -0.84 -2.53 14.42
N SER A 90 -0.33 -3.41 15.30
CA SER A 90 0.84 -3.11 16.13
C SER A 90 2.08 -2.79 15.25
N PRO A 91 3.09 -2.07 15.78
CA PRO A 91 3.95 -1.13 15.04
C PRO A 91 5.15 -1.76 14.31
N HIS A 92 5.01 -2.97 13.74
CA HIS A 92 6.07 -3.63 12.97
C HIS A 92 5.73 -3.90 11.49
N SER A 93 4.65 -3.32 10.95
CA SER A 93 4.14 -3.75 9.63
C SER A 93 3.52 -2.65 8.78
N LEU A 94 3.99 -1.40 8.85
CA LEU A 94 3.55 -0.36 7.90
C LEU A 94 4.67 0.15 7.00
N THR A 95 5.87 -0.41 7.16
CA THR A 95 6.75 -0.64 6.02
C THR A 95 6.63 -2.12 5.67
N LEU A 96 6.47 -2.36 4.37
CA LEU A 96 6.41 -3.65 3.69
C LEU A 96 5.02 -4.33 3.64
N THR A 97 4.60 -4.88 2.49
CA THR A 97 5.38 -5.91 1.80
C THR A 97 5.83 -7.01 2.81
N ARG A 98 5.07 -7.19 3.89
CA ARG A 98 5.20 -8.20 4.94
C ARG A 98 3.81 -8.39 5.55
N LEU A 99 2.95 -9.13 4.85
CA LEU A 99 1.92 -9.90 5.55
C LEU A 99 2.54 -11.26 5.87
N CYS A 100 2.79 -11.48 7.16
CA CYS A 100 2.64 -12.82 7.73
C CYS A 100 1.14 -13.14 7.81
#